data_AF-A0A7Y9J9L5-F1
#
_entry.id   AF-A0A7Y9J9L5-F1
#
_cell.length_a   1.000
_cell.length_b   1.000
_cell.length_c   1.000
_cell.angle_alpha   90.00
_cell.angle_beta   90.00
_cell.angle_gamma   90.00
#
_symmetry.space_group_name_H-M   'P 1'
#
loop_
_entity.id
_entity.type
_entity.pdbx_description
1 polymer ?
#
loop_
_entity_poly.entity_id
_entity_poly.type
_entity_poly.pdbx_seq_one_letter_code
_entity_poly.pdbx_strand_id
1 'polypeptide(L)'
;MSRLDAVVALGFVLAAIAEAVARYHATPALLAFDVSGALWLACLAVRRAHPVVSICVLGVAGLVGTTVTALLWPEAVDGAGVWILAMMLASYSVGAHADGKVVALGVLLPLVVVVGADATTRSGWDRISGMLFVSVFVGLMPTAVGRVVRIRNQRLRTLEEQRERLVGQLRAQQESAVLAERVQTAERLQPVLVGGLQALAARAESAGDPDEVETSARALLRQTREEVVALTAPVAPAPVAEVPAPDHLAAVRAAAQPWTAVAAGAVVVGLFAESSRALETTAPGWVLLPASVLAGAPLALAWRRPVAAIALAWLAVAGYSRLVAPLDGSLSETAFAFGAAFVVAALSTRRPAIVGLAVCWLGQVLGVGTADPLGAVTVLLVCWLGGLAVHEASRLVEQTRANNDLLARQEATASARAVVEERLRLARELHDAIGHSLTVVALQAGAARRLAAADPERACEVMRTAAAAARAGVASLALDAEAADAAALVERVRATGLEIEADLDEPLDPAQRLIAFRVVQEGLTNVLRHAPGARASVAVRRTAEGLEIVVANSAPVAPGSGPGTGRGLAGLRERVTAAAGRLTWRNREDGGFEVRALLPAGPVVGPVGAPVAGAVAGPVVVSAS
;
A
#
# COMPACT_ATOMS: atom_id res chain seq x y z
N MET A 1 -12.19 28.13 -4.71
CA MET A 1 -11.57 28.51 -6.00
C MET A 1 -10.07 28.60 -5.79
N SER A 2 -9.24 27.92 -6.60
CA SER A 2 -7.78 27.98 -6.40
C SER A 2 -7.20 29.25 -7.05
N ARG A 3 -6.20 29.90 -6.44
CA ARG A 3 -5.56 31.10 -7.00
C ARG A 3 -4.98 30.86 -8.41
N LEU A 4 -4.49 29.65 -8.67
CA LEU A 4 -4.00 29.23 -9.99
C LEU A 4 -5.08 29.22 -11.06
N ASP A 5 -6.31 28.83 -10.73
CA ASP A 5 -7.38 28.74 -11.72
C ASP A 5 -7.84 30.12 -12.19
N ALA A 6 -7.82 31.12 -11.31
CA ALA A 6 -8.11 32.51 -11.65
C ALA A 6 -7.05 33.11 -12.58
N VAL A 7 -5.76 32.82 -12.33
CA VAL A 7 -4.65 33.30 -13.17
C VAL A 7 -4.73 32.70 -14.58
N VAL A 8 -5.01 31.39 -14.70
CA VAL A 8 -5.19 30.75 -16.01
C VAL A 8 -6.36 31.37 -16.77
N ALA A 9 -7.51 31.56 -16.11
CA ALA A 9 -8.67 32.18 -16.74
C ALA A 9 -8.39 33.60 -17.23
N LEU A 10 -7.73 34.43 -16.40
CA LEU A 10 -7.31 35.78 -16.78
C LEU A 10 -6.36 35.78 -17.98
N GLY A 11 -5.41 34.83 -18.04
CA GLY A 11 -4.51 34.67 -19.18
C GLY A 11 -5.25 34.38 -20.49
N PHE A 12 -6.26 33.51 -20.47
CA PHE A 12 -7.10 33.23 -21.64
C PHE A 12 -7.93 34.45 -22.07
N VAL A 13 -8.52 35.18 -21.12
CA VAL A 13 -9.27 36.41 -21.40
C VAL A 13 -8.37 37.46 -22.08
N LEU A 14 -7.17 37.72 -21.52
CA LEU A 14 -6.22 38.69 -22.08
C LEU A 14 -5.71 38.26 -23.46
N ALA A 15 -5.44 36.96 -23.66
CA ALA A 15 -5.02 36.44 -24.95
C ALA A 15 -6.11 36.61 -26.03
N ALA A 16 -7.37 36.33 -25.70
CA ALA A 16 -8.50 36.52 -26.61
C ALA A 16 -8.73 38.00 -26.94
N ILE A 17 -8.61 38.90 -25.95
CA ILE A 17 -8.70 40.36 -26.18
C ILE A 17 -7.57 40.82 -27.12
N ALA A 18 -6.33 40.37 -26.90
CA ALA A 18 -5.21 40.72 -27.77
C ALA A 18 -5.41 40.19 -29.20
N GLU A 19 -5.93 38.98 -29.35
CA GLU A 19 -6.24 38.36 -30.64
C GLU A 19 -7.35 39.14 -31.37
N ALA A 20 -8.40 39.55 -30.65
CA ALA A 20 -9.49 40.38 -31.18
C ALA A 20 -8.99 41.76 -31.64
N VAL A 21 -8.16 42.43 -30.82
CA VAL A 21 -7.55 43.73 -31.17
C VAL A 21 -6.68 43.60 -32.41
N ALA A 22 -5.84 42.57 -32.50
CA ALA A 22 -4.97 42.37 -33.65
C ALA A 22 -5.76 42.20 -34.96
N ARG A 23 -6.84 41.41 -34.94
CA ARG A 23 -7.64 41.11 -36.15
C ARG A 23 -8.64 42.20 -36.52
N TYR A 24 -9.31 42.79 -35.54
CA TYR A 24 -10.51 43.60 -35.77
C TYR A 24 -10.32 45.08 -35.37
N HIS A 25 -9.08 45.56 -35.23
CA HIS A 25 -8.80 46.99 -34.93
C HIS A 25 -9.46 47.96 -35.92
N ALA A 26 -9.68 47.54 -37.16
CA ALA A 26 -10.34 48.34 -38.20
C ALA A 26 -11.88 48.32 -38.13
N THR A 27 -12.49 47.43 -37.33
CA THR A 27 -13.94 47.22 -37.23
C THR A 27 -14.41 47.30 -35.76
N PRO A 28 -14.64 48.52 -35.22
CA PRO A 28 -14.85 48.72 -33.78
C PRO A 28 -16.09 47.99 -33.20
N ALA A 29 -17.14 47.79 -34.00
CA ALA A 29 -18.32 47.03 -33.58
C ALA A 29 -18.03 45.53 -33.41
N LEU A 30 -17.26 44.93 -34.33
CA LEU A 30 -16.83 43.54 -34.27
C LEU A 30 -15.80 43.33 -33.15
N LEU A 31 -14.88 44.29 -32.97
CA LEU A 31 -13.93 44.30 -31.86
C LEU A 31 -14.63 44.33 -30.49
N ALA A 32 -15.62 45.21 -30.30
CA ALA A 32 -16.38 45.28 -29.05
C ALA A 32 -17.14 43.98 -28.77
N PHE A 33 -17.72 43.37 -29.81
CA PHE A 33 -18.39 42.07 -29.71
C PHE A 33 -17.42 40.95 -29.29
N ASP A 34 -16.26 40.82 -29.95
CA ASP A 34 -15.31 39.75 -29.68
C ASP A 34 -14.61 39.93 -28.31
N VAL A 35 -14.34 41.17 -27.89
CA VAL A 35 -13.87 41.48 -26.52
C VAL A 35 -14.92 41.10 -25.47
N SER A 36 -16.21 41.31 -25.75
CA SER A 36 -17.28 40.83 -24.85
C SER A 36 -17.37 39.30 -24.81
N GLY A 37 -17.12 38.64 -25.95
CA GLY A 37 -16.98 37.19 -26.05
C GLY A 37 -15.82 36.66 -25.19
N ALA A 38 -14.66 37.34 -25.23
CA ALA A 38 -13.48 36.98 -24.47
C ALA A 38 -13.71 36.93 -22.95
N LEU A 39 -14.62 37.76 -22.41
CA LEU A 39 -14.97 37.75 -20.99
C LEU A 39 -15.60 36.42 -20.54
N TRP A 40 -16.28 35.69 -21.44
CA TRP A 40 -16.85 34.38 -21.13
C TRP A 40 -15.78 33.33 -20.83
N LEU A 41 -14.53 33.51 -21.28
CA LEU A 41 -13.40 32.64 -20.92
C LEU A 41 -13.08 32.68 -19.41
N ALA A 42 -13.56 33.69 -18.68
CA ALA A 42 -13.43 33.76 -17.22
C ALA A 42 -14.10 32.56 -16.51
N CYS A 43 -15.06 31.88 -17.15
CA CYS A 43 -15.66 30.66 -16.61
C CYS A 43 -14.65 29.51 -16.43
N LEU A 44 -13.45 29.58 -17.04
CA LEU A 44 -12.35 28.66 -16.78
C LEU A 44 -11.83 28.74 -15.33
N ALA A 45 -12.14 29.81 -14.59
CA ALA A 45 -11.75 29.96 -13.19
C ALA A 45 -12.43 28.92 -12.27
N VAL A 46 -13.60 28.42 -12.68
CA VAL A 46 -14.35 27.39 -11.94
C VAL A 46 -14.19 25.99 -12.54
N ARG A 47 -13.35 25.80 -13.57
CA ARG A 47 -13.26 24.54 -14.33
C ARG A 47 -12.97 23.29 -13.51
N ARG A 48 -12.30 23.40 -12.37
CA ARG A 48 -12.02 22.25 -11.48
C ARG A 48 -13.20 21.89 -10.57
N ALA A 49 -13.94 22.90 -10.11
CA ALA A 49 -15.09 22.73 -9.22
C ALA A 49 -16.37 22.38 -10.02
N HIS A 50 -16.53 23.01 -11.18
CA HIS A 50 -17.70 22.86 -12.06
C HIS A 50 -17.26 22.65 -13.53
N PRO A 51 -16.56 21.56 -13.85
CA PRO A 51 -16.04 21.30 -15.20
C PRO A 51 -17.12 21.28 -16.28
N VAL A 52 -18.30 20.75 -15.94
CA VAL A 52 -19.45 20.65 -16.85
C VAL A 52 -20.02 22.03 -17.17
N VAL A 53 -20.12 22.90 -16.16
CA VAL A 53 -20.60 24.27 -16.36
C VAL A 53 -19.63 25.03 -17.25
N SER A 54 -18.32 24.93 -16.99
CA SER A 54 -17.31 25.60 -17.80
C SER A 54 -17.35 25.17 -19.27
N ILE A 55 -17.41 23.86 -19.57
CA ILE A 55 -17.46 23.42 -20.97
C ILE A 55 -18.77 23.84 -21.65
N CYS A 56 -19.92 23.72 -20.97
CA CYS A 56 -21.22 24.11 -21.52
C CYS A 56 -21.27 25.62 -21.82
N VAL A 57 -20.79 26.46 -20.90
CA VAL A 57 -20.73 27.91 -21.09
C VAL A 57 -19.83 28.26 -22.27
N LEU A 58 -18.65 27.64 -22.37
CA LEU A 58 -17.74 27.85 -23.50
C LEU A 58 -18.34 27.38 -24.82
N GLY A 59 -19.04 26.25 -24.84
CA GLY A 59 -19.66 25.75 -26.06
C GLY A 59 -20.82 26.63 -26.53
N VAL A 60 -21.68 27.06 -25.62
CA VAL A 60 -22.77 28.00 -25.96
C VAL A 60 -22.20 29.34 -26.41
N ALA A 61 -21.24 29.92 -25.68
CA ALA A 61 -20.61 31.18 -26.05
C ALA A 61 -19.89 31.09 -27.40
N GLY A 62 -19.18 29.99 -27.66
CA GLY A 62 -18.51 29.74 -28.93
C GLY A 62 -19.50 29.62 -30.09
N LEU A 63 -20.56 28.83 -29.95
CA LEU A 63 -21.59 28.65 -30.98
C LEU A 63 -22.37 29.95 -31.26
N VAL A 64 -22.75 30.69 -30.21
CA VAL A 64 -23.43 31.99 -30.36
C VAL A 64 -22.49 33.01 -31.00
N GLY A 65 -21.22 33.04 -30.58
CA GLY A 65 -20.21 33.94 -31.12
C GLY A 65 -19.95 33.70 -32.61
N THR A 66 -19.81 32.44 -33.03
CA THR A 66 -19.60 32.10 -34.45
C THR A 66 -20.83 32.38 -35.29
N THR A 67 -22.03 31.98 -34.84
CA THR A 67 -23.28 32.22 -35.57
C THR A 67 -23.60 33.71 -35.75
N VAL A 68 -23.44 34.52 -34.70
CA VAL A 68 -23.67 35.98 -34.77
C VAL A 68 -22.64 36.65 -35.67
N THR A 69 -21.36 36.26 -35.58
CA THR A 69 -20.30 36.78 -36.44
C THR A 69 -20.59 36.46 -37.91
N ALA A 70 -20.96 35.21 -38.22
CA ALA A 70 -21.31 34.80 -39.58
C ALA A 70 -22.52 35.57 -40.16
N LEU A 71 -23.50 35.92 -39.31
CA LEU A 71 -24.70 36.63 -39.73
C LEU A 71 -24.48 38.13 -39.95
N LEU A 72 -23.76 38.79 -39.03
CA LEU A 72 -23.59 40.24 -39.02
C LEU A 72 -22.34 40.70 -39.79
N TRP A 73 -21.30 39.86 -39.86
CA TRP A 73 -20.02 40.15 -40.51
C TRP A 73 -19.54 38.96 -41.37
N PRO A 74 -20.18 38.69 -42.53
CA PRO A 74 -19.86 37.52 -43.37
C PRO A 74 -18.44 37.49 -43.92
N GLU A 75 -17.77 38.65 -44.01
CA GLU A 75 -16.39 38.80 -44.50
C GLU A 75 -15.34 38.66 -43.39
N ALA A 76 -15.75 38.44 -42.14
CA ALA A 76 -14.82 38.28 -41.03
C ALA A 76 -13.99 36.99 -41.18
N VAL A 77 -12.68 37.11 -41.00
CA VAL A 77 -11.75 35.97 -41.00
C VAL A 77 -11.96 35.12 -39.74
N ASP A 78 -12.03 33.80 -39.90
CA ASP A 78 -12.20 32.84 -38.79
C ASP A 78 -11.10 32.99 -37.73
N GLY A 79 -11.53 33.35 -36.52
CA GLY A 79 -10.67 33.70 -35.40
C GLY A 79 -10.75 32.71 -34.23
N ALA A 80 -10.52 31.41 -34.47
CA ALA A 80 -10.82 30.39 -33.48
C ALA A 80 -9.64 29.97 -32.57
N GLY A 81 -8.46 30.59 -32.68
CA GLY A 81 -7.22 30.12 -32.03
C GLY A 81 -7.32 29.97 -30.51
N VAL A 82 -7.57 31.07 -29.80
CA VAL A 82 -7.68 31.04 -28.33
C VAL A 82 -8.93 30.27 -27.86
N TRP A 83 -10.00 30.29 -28.64
CA TRP A 83 -11.24 29.55 -28.35
C TRP A 83 -11.07 28.03 -28.44
N ILE A 84 -10.36 27.53 -29.45
CA ILE A 84 -10.04 26.10 -29.58
C ILE A 84 -9.17 25.65 -28.41
N LEU A 85 -8.17 26.44 -28.00
CA LEU A 85 -7.34 26.15 -26.84
C LEU A 85 -8.14 26.16 -25.53
N ALA A 86 -9.07 27.11 -25.38
CA ALA A 86 -9.97 27.15 -24.23
C ALA A 86 -10.89 25.93 -24.18
N MET A 87 -11.39 25.49 -25.34
CA MET A 87 -12.21 24.29 -25.47
C MET A 87 -11.42 23.02 -25.16
N MET A 88 -10.19 22.89 -25.65
CA MET A 88 -9.27 21.80 -25.28
C MET A 88 -9.07 21.73 -23.77
N LEU A 89 -8.82 22.87 -23.12
CA LEU A 89 -8.63 22.94 -21.68
C LEU A 89 -9.91 22.57 -20.90
N ALA A 90 -11.08 22.97 -21.40
CA ALA A 90 -12.37 22.62 -20.82
C ALA A 90 -12.67 21.12 -20.96
N SER A 91 -12.46 20.53 -22.14
CA SER A 91 -12.55 19.09 -22.40
C SER A 91 -11.61 18.29 -21.47
N TYR A 92 -10.36 18.74 -21.32
CA TYR A 92 -9.43 18.18 -20.33
C TYR A 92 -9.99 18.25 -18.91
N SER A 93 -10.55 19.40 -18.51
CA SER A 93 -11.07 19.58 -17.16
C SER A 93 -12.26 18.66 -16.87
N VAL A 94 -13.13 18.43 -17.85
CA VAL A 94 -14.21 17.45 -17.79
C VAL A 94 -13.66 16.05 -17.60
N GLY A 95 -12.66 15.65 -18.38
CA GLY A 95 -11.98 14.36 -18.21
C GLY A 95 -11.36 14.18 -16.83
N ALA A 96 -10.75 15.23 -16.28
CA ALA A 96 -10.02 15.19 -15.02
C ALA A 96 -10.90 15.28 -13.77
N HIS A 97 -12.06 15.94 -13.84
CA HIS A 97 -12.84 16.28 -12.65
C HIS A 97 -14.33 15.87 -12.70
N ALA A 98 -14.88 15.51 -13.86
CA ALA A 98 -16.30 15.12 -13.96
C ALA A 98 -16.52 13.61 -13.78
N ASP A 99 -17.68 13.24 -13.26
CA ASP A 99 -18.08 11.86 -12.97
C ASP A 99 -19.11 11.28 -13.95
N GLY A 100 -19.10 9.95 -14.05
CA GLY A 100 -20.14 9.18 -14.75
C GLY A 100 -20.25 9.46 -16.25
N LYS A 101 -21.49 9.42 -16.75
CA LYS A 101 -21.82 9.61 -18.18
C LYS A 101 -21.56 11.04 -18.69
N VAL A 102 -21.40 12.00 -17.77
CA VAL A 102 -21.23 13.42 -18.09
C VAL A 102 -19.87 13.72 -18.74
N VAL A 103 -18.91 12.80 -18.62
CA VAL A 103 -17.62 12.88 -19.33
C VAL A 103 -17.79 12.87 -20.85
N ALA A 104 -18.87 12.28 -21.37
CA ALA A 104 -19.19 12.33 -22.80
C ALA A 104 -19.37 13.77 -23.31
N LEU A 105 -19.79 14.72 -22.46
CA LEU A 105 -19.86 16.14 -22.84
C LEU A 105 -18.49 16.72 -23.20
N GLY A 106 -17.40 16.22 -22.60
CA GLY A 106 -16.03 16.58 -22.96
C GLY A 106 -15.67 16.25 -24.41
N VAL A 107 -16.38 15.30 -25.02
CA VAL A 107 -16.15 14.84 -26.39
C VAL A 107 -17.22 15.39 -27.34
N LEU A 108 -18.48 15.36 -26.93
CA LEU A 108 -19.63 15.71 -27.75
C LEU A 108 -19.80 17.22 -27.93
N LEU A 109 -19.54 18.01 -26.89
CA LEU A 109 -19.82 19.46 -26.94
C LEU A 109 -18.92 20.21 -27.93
N PRO A 110 -17.59 19.97 -27.98
CA PRO A 110 -16.73 20.57 -29.01
C PRO A 110 -17.15 20.19 -30.43
N LEU A 111 -17.60 18.95 -30.63
CA LEU A 111 -18.13 18.47 -31.92
C LEU A 111 -19.40 19.23 -32.31
N VAL A 112 -20.37 19.37 -31.39
CA VAL A 112 -21.62 20.12 -31.63
C VAL A 112 -21.33 21.58 -31.99
N VAL A 113 -20.39 22.22 -31.29
CA VAL A 113 -20.00 23.62 -31.56
C VAL A 113 -19.43 23.76 -32.97
N VAL A 114 -18.57 22.85 -33.39
CA VAL A 114 -17.95 22.91 -34.71
C VAL A 114 -18.92 22.53 -35.83
N VAL A 115 -19.75 21.50 -35.65
CA VAL A 115 -20.81 21.14 -36.60
C VAL A 115 -21.80 22.31 -36.76
N GLY A 116 -22.17 22.96 -35.65
CA GLY A 116 -23.05 24.12 -35.66
C GLY A 116 -22.41 25.34 -36.32
N ALA A 117 -21.12 25.58 -36.08
CA ALA A 117 -20.37 26.64 -36.74
C ALA A 117 -20.28 26.41 -38.26
N ASP A 118 -19.90 25.19 -38.68
CA ASP A 118 -19.79 24.80 -40.09
C ASP A 118 -21.14 24.84 -40.83
N ALA A 119 -22.25 24.56 -40.15
CA ALA A 119 -23.58 24.74 -40.74
C ALA A 119 -23.90 26.21 -41.06
N THR A 120 -23.21 27.17 -40.43
CA THR A 120 -23.44 28.61 -40.59
C THR A 120 -22.37 29.34 -41.40
N THR A 121 -21.14 28.80 -41.47
CA THR A 121 -20.05 29.36 -42.27
C THR A 121 -19.83 28.51 -43.52
N ARG A 122 -19.59 29.14 -44.69
CA ARG A 122 -19.15 28.41 -45.90
C ARG A 122 -17.66 28.08 -45.80
N SER A 123 -17.27 27.38 -44.74
CA SER A 123 -15.88 27.03 -44.49
C SER A 123 -15.44 26.01 -45.56
N GLY A 124 -14.31 26.27 -46.23
CA GLY A 124 -13.75 25.41 -47.27
C GLY A 124 -13.07 24.14 -46.76
N TRP A 125 -13.41 23.69 -45.54
CA TRP A 125 -12.84 22.48 -44.95
C TRP A 125 -13.47 21.25 -45.60
N ASP A 126 -12.68 20.21 -45.85
CA ASP A 126 -13.27 18.92 -46.16
C ASP A 126 -14.04 18.44 -44.93
N ARG A 127 -15.38 18.35 -45.05
CA ARG A 127 -16.33 18.30 -43.93
C ARG A 127 -16.03 17.17 -42.95
N ILE A 128 -15.51 16.05 -43.46
CA ILE A 128 -15.21 14.86 -42.67
C ILE A 128 -13.91 15.05 -41.87
N SER A 129 -12.90 15.64 -42.51
CA SER A 129 -11.55 15.79 -41.94
C SER A 129 -11.52 16.81 -40.80
N GLY A 130 -12.18 17.97 -40.97
CA GLY A 130 -12.30 18.98 -39.92
C GLY A 130 -13.09 18.47 -38.71
N MET A 131 -14.17 17.72 -38.93
CA MET A 131 -14.97 17.11 -37.86
C MET A 131 -14.18 16.05 -37.10
N LEU A 132 -13.39 15.20 -37.79
CA LEU A 132 -12.51 14.22 -37.17
C LEU A 132 -11.38 14.88 -36.37
N PHE A 133 -10.75 15.91 -36.93
CA PHE A 133 -9.70 16.66 -36.24
C PHE A 133 -10.22 17.26 -34.93
N VAL A 134 -11.37 17.94 -34.96
CA VAL A 134 -11.93 18.58 -33.76
C VAL A 134 -12.41 17.54 -32.75
N SER A 135 -13.17 16.52 -33.18
CA SER A 135 -13.67 15.50 -32.27
C SER A 135 -12.54 14.76 -31.55
N VAL A 136 -11.42 14.51 -32.24
CA VAL A 136 -10.26 13.86 -31.63
C VAL A 136 -9.41 14.83 -30.83
N PHE A 137 -8.89 15.90 -31.43
CA PHE A 137 -7.88 16.75 -30.78
C PHE A 137 -8.46 17.79 -29.81
N VAL A 138 -9.70 18.22 -29.99
CA VAL A 138 -10.36 19.21 -29.12
C VAL A 138 -11.25 18.53 -28.06
N GLY A 139 -11.88 17.41 -28.42
CA GLY A 139 -12.76 16.66 -27.52
C GLY A 139 -12.09 15.46 -26.85
N LEU A 140 -11.88 14.39 -27.63
CA LEU A 140 -11.51 13.07 -27.14
C LEU A 140 -10.16 13.05 -26.42
N MET A 141 -9.10 13.55 -27.06
CA MET A 141 -7.72 13.47 -26.55
C MET A 141 -7.56 14.26 -25.25
N PRO A 142 -7.99 15.55 -25.16
CA PRO A 142 -7.91 16.28 -23.90
C PRO A 142 -8.73 15.60 -22.79
N THR A 143 -9.94 15.14 -23.08
CA THR A 143 -10.80 14.42 -22.12
C THR A 143 -10.14 13.11 -21.65
N ALA A 144 -9.54 12.35 -22.56
CA ALA A 144 -8.82 11.12 -22.25
C ALA A 144 -7.59 11.40 -21.38
N VAL A 145 -6.79 12.42 -21.71
CA VAL A 145 -5.63 12.86 -20.90
C VAL A 145 -6.08 13.28 -19.51
N GLY A 146 -7.17 14.04 -19.40
CA GLY A 146 -7.75 14.40 -18.11
C GLY A 146 -8.11 13.17 -17.29
N ARG A 147 -8.74 12.17 -17.91
CA ARG A 147 -9.15 10.93 -17.26
C ARG A 147 -7.95 10.08 -16.83
N VAL A 148 -6.89 10.01 -17.63
CA VAL A 148 -5.62 9.35 -17.27
C VAL A 148 -4.99 10.03 -16.04
N VAL A 149 -4.96 11.36 -16.01
CA VAL A 149 -4.44 12.11 -14.85
C VAL A 149 -5.27 11.83 -13.60
N ARG A 150 -6.60 11.77 -13.73
CA ARG A 150 -7.50 11.42 -12.63
C ARG A 150 -7.24 10.02 -12.11
N ILE A 151 -7.19 9.02 -12.99
CA ILE A 151 -6.91 7.62 -12.65
C ILE A 151 -5.55 7.51 -11.97
N ARG A 152 -4.53 8.21 -12.46
CA ARG A 152 -3.20 8.25 -11.85
C ARG A 152 -3.25 8.81 -10.43
N ASN A 153 -3.92 9.95 -10.22
CA ASN A 153 -4.01 10.57 -8.91
C ASN A 153 -4.83 9.70 -7.92
N GLN A 154 -5.89 9.04 -8.38
CA GLN A 154 -6.64 8.08 -7.58
C GLN A 154 -5.77 6.87 -7.20
N ARG A 155 -5.05 6.29 -8.18
CA ARG A 155 -4.12 5.19 -7.90
C ARG A 155 -3.04 5.59 -6.91
N LEU A 156 -2.48 6.80 -7.01
CA LEU A 156 -1.50 7.28 -6.03
C LEU A 156 -2.07 7.30 -4.61
N ARG A 157 -3.28 7.85 -4.43
CA ARG A 157 -3.94 7.83 -3.11
C ARG A 157 -4.20 6.42 -2.61
N THR A 158 -4.72 5.54 -3.47
CA THR A 158 -4.96 4.13 -3.10
C THR A 158 -3.66 3.42 -2.75
N LEU A 159 -2.56 3.68 -3.46
CA LEU A 159 -1.24 3.11 -3.18
C LEU A 159 -0.67 3.65 -1.85
N GLU A 160 -0.89 4.94 -1.54
CA GLU A 160 -0.52 5.53 -0.25
C GLU A 160 -1.29 4.87 0.90
N GLU A 161 -2.61 4.73 0.78
CA GLU A 161 -3.46 4.03 1.76
C GLU A 161 -3.07 2.55 1.92
N GLN A 162 -2.80 1.85 0.81
CA GLN A 162 -2.33 0.46 0.82
C GLN A 162 -0.97 0.34 1.51
N ARG A 163 -0.05 1.27 1.24
CA ARG A 163 1.27 1.32 1.89
C ARG A 163 1.12 1.51 3.39
N GLU A 164 0.28 2.44 3.85
CA GLU A 164 0.05 2.66 5.28
C GLU A 164 -0.51 1.41 5.97
N ARG A 165 -1.51 0.74 5.36
CA ARG A 165 -2.07 -0.51 5.89
C ARG A 165 -1.02 -1.62 5.94
N LEU A 166 -0.24 -1.78 4.88
CA LEU A 166 0.79 -2.81 4.79
C LEU A 166 1.90 -2.57 5.83
N VAL A 167 2.37 -1.32 5.99
CA VAL A 167 3.33 -0.96 7.04
C VAL A 167 2.77 -1.27 8.44
N GLY A 168 1.47 -1.03 8.66
CA GLY A 168 0.79 -1.40 9.91
C GLY A 168 0.77 -2.91 10.16
N GLN A 169 0.40 -3.70 9.13
CA GLN A 169 0.39 -5.17 9.21
C GLN A 169 1.78 -5.75 9.47
N LEU A 170 2.80 -5.20 8.82
CA LEU A 170 4.18 -5.64 8.98
C LEU A 170 4.72 -5.38 10.38
N ARG A 171 4.42 -4.21 10.95
CA ARG A 171 4.77 -3.93 12.35
C ARG A 171 4.11 -4.92 13.29
N ALA A 172 2.82 -5.20 13.12
CA ALA A 172 2.11 -6.17 13.95
C ALA A 172 2.68 -7.59 13.83
N GLN A 173 3.03 -8.04 12.62
CA GLN A 173 3.69 -9.34 12.41
C GLN A 173 5.09 -9.40 13.05
N GLN A 174 5.89 -8.34 12.91
CA GLN A 174 7.20 -8.24 13.55
C GLN A 174 7.07 -8.29 15.07
N GLU A 175 6.14 -7.52 15.64
CA GLU A 175 5.86 -7.52 17.07
C GLU A 175 5.41 -8.91 17.56
N SER A 176 4.51 -9.58 16.81
CA SER A 176 4.08 -10.94 17.15
C SER A 176 5.21 -11.98 17.08
N ALA A 177 6.12 -11.87 16.11
CA ALA A 177 7.25 -12.78 15.98
C ALA A 177 8.28 -12.56 17.11
N VAL A 178 8.55 -11.31 17.46
CA VAL A 178 9.39 -10.92 18.61
C VAL A 178 8.78 -11.43 19.92
N LEU A 179 7.46 -11.26 20.11
CA LEU A 179 6.74 -11.78 21.27
C LEU A 179 6.81 -13.31 21.36
N ALA A 180 6.60 -14.03 20.25
CA ALA A 180 6.68 -15.48 20.21
C ALA A 180 8.08 -15.99 20.58
N GLU A 181 9.13 -15.35 20.05
CA GLU A 181 10.52 -15.69 20.38
C GLU A 181 10.84 -15.44 21.86
N ARG A 182 10.35 -14.33 22.43
CA ARG A 182 10.48 -14.04 23.87
C ARG A 182 9.86 -15.14 24.72
N VAL A 183 8.62 -15.54 24.42
CA VAL A 183 7.92 -16.59 25.16
C VAL A 183 8.66 -17.92 25.05
N GLN A 184 9.05 -18.32 23.84
CA GLN A 184 9.77 -19.59 23.62
C GLN A 184 11.13 -19.60 24.34
N THR A 185 11.85 -18.48 24.35
CA THR A 185 13.13 -18.35 25.05
C THR A 185 12.94 -18.43 26.57
N ALA A 186 11.91 -17.77 27.10
CA ALA A 186 11.57 -17.82 28.52
C ALA A 186 11.21 -19.25 28.96
N GLU A 187 10.30 -19.93 28.23
CA GLU A 187 9.90 -21.31 28.52
C GLU A 187 11.10 -22.28 28.54
N ARG A 188 12.08 -22.07 27.65
CA ARG A 188 13.26 -22.92 27.55
C ARG A 188 14.26 -22.71 28.70
N LEU A 189 14.53 -21.45 29.06
CA LEU A 189 15.64 -21.11 29.96
C LEU A 189 15.21 -20.99 31.42
N GLN A 190 13.96 -20.58 31.67
CA GLN A 190 13.45 -20.34 33.02
C GLN A 190 13.57 -21.56 33.95
N PRO A 191 13.17 -22.80 33.56
CA PRO A 191 13.22 -23.95 34.47
C PRO A 191 14.66 -24.28 34.89
N VAL A 192 15.60 -24.15 33.97
CA VAL A 192 17.03 -24.42 34.18
C VAL A 192 17.62 -23.40 35.15
N LEU A 193 17.36 -22.11 34.90
CA LEU A 193 17.98 -21.01 35.64
C LEU A 193 17.37 -20.81 37.03
N VAL A 194 16.03 -20.82 37.12
CA VAL A 194 15.31 -20.68 38.38
C VAL A 194 15.56 -21.91 39.25
N GLY A 195 15.43 -23.12 38.69
CA GLY A 195 15.70 -24.36 39.42
C GLY A 195 17.15 -24.46 39.90
N GLY A 196 18.11 -24.07 39.05
CA GLY A 196 19.54 -24.05 39.40
C GLY A 196 19.86 -23.07 40.55
N LEU A 197 19.33 -21.85 40.50
CA LEU A 197 19.53 -20.85 41.55
C LEU A 197 18.81 -21.20 42.86
N GLN A 198 17.60 -21.77 42.80
CA GLN A 198 16.89 -22.27 43.99
C GLN A 198 17.67 -23.40 44.66
N ALA A 199 18.21 -24.34 43.87
CA ALA A 199 19.03 -25.43 44.38
C ALA A 199 20.36 -24.94 44.99
N LEU A 200 20.92 -23.85 44.47
CA LEU A 200 22.09 -23.17 45.07
C LEU A 200 21.75 -22.49 46.40
N ALA A 201 20.63 -21.76 46.46
CA ALA A 201 20.16 -21.11 47.68
C ALA A 201 19.92 -22.13 48.80
N ALA A 202 19.22 -23.22 48.50
CA ALA A 202 18.92 -24.28 49.47
C ALA A 202 20.20 -24.94 50.04
N ARG A 203 21.18 -25.25 49.17
CA ARG A 203 22.46 -25.83 49.62
C ARG A 203 23.30 -24.87 50.47
N ALA A 204 23.28 -23.58 50.15
CA ALA A 204 24.00 -22.57 50.91
C ALA A 204 23.39 -22.33 52.30
N GLU A 205 22.09 -22.58 52.47
CA GLU A 205 21.38 -22.43 53.75
C GLU A 205 21.53 -23.62 54.69
N SER A 206 21.62 -24.84 54.14
CA SER A 206 21.70 -26.07 54.93
C SER A 206 23.07 -26.30 55.57
N ALA A 207 23.92 -25.27 55.70
CA ALA A 207 25.34 -25.38 56.06
C ALA A 207 26.11 -26.42 55.19
N GLY A 208 25.76 -26.49 53.90
CA GLY A 208 26.41 -27.39 52.95
C GLY A 208 27.88 -27.05 52.72
N ASP A 209 28.64 -28.02 52.20
CA ASP A 209 30.05 -27.85 51.88
C ASP A 209 30.25 -26.65 50.90
N PRO A 210 31.02 -25.61 51.29
CA PRO A 210 31.32 -24.47 50.43
C PRO A 210 31.90 -24.87 49.07
N ASP A 211 32.62 -26.00 48.99
CA ASP A 211 33.20 -26.51 47.75
C ASP A 211 32.14 -27.01 46.75
N GLU A 212 31.08 -27.66 47.24
CA GLU A 212 29.95 -28.12 46.42
C GLU A 212 29.13 -26.94 45.88
N VAL A 213 28.92 -25.90 46.70
CA VAL A 213 28.18 -24.69 46.29
C VAL A 213 28.97 -23.90 45.25
N GLU A 214 30.28 -23.74 45.43
CA GLU A 214 31.14 -23.09 44.44
C GLU A 214 31.15 -23.87 43.11
N THR A 215 31.28 -25.20 43.18
CA THR A 215 31.30 -26.06 41.98
C THR A 215 29.97 -25.99 41.23
N SER A 216 28.85 -26.04 41.96
CA SER A 216 27.49 -25.91 41.39
C SER A 216 27.26 -24.54 40.75
N ALA A 217 27.72 -23.46 41.39
CA ALA A 217 27.59 -22.10 40.86
C ALA A 217 28.40 -21.91 39.57
N ARG A 218 29.63 -22.45 39.53
CA ARG A 218 30.49 -22.43 38.33
C ARG A 218 29.91 -23.28 37.20
N ALA A 219 29.31 -24.43 37.51
CA ALA A 219 28.64 -25.27 36.51
C ALA A 219 27.45 -24.55 35.87
N LEU A 220 26.60 -23.91 36.70
CA LEU A 220 25.45 -23.15 36.19
C LEU A 220 25.88 -21.92 35.38
N LEU A 221 26.95 -21.23 35.78
CA LEU A 221 27.57 -20.15 34.98
C LEU A 221 28.01 -20.62 33.60
N ARG A 222 28.61 -21.82 33.51
CA ARG A 222 29.08 -22.40 32.25
C ARG A 222 27.90 -22.74 31.35
N GLN A 223 26.88 -23.41 31.89
CA GLN A 223 25.66 -23.75 31.18
C GLN A 223 24.95 -22.49 30.64
N THR A 224 24.80 -21.46 31.48
CA THR A 224 24.19 -20.18 31.07
C THR A 224 24.98 -19.53 29.93
N ARG A 225 26.32 -19.58 29.98
CA ARG A 225 27.17 -19.06 28.89
C ARG A 225 26.97 -19.81 27.58
N GLU A 226 26.88 -21.13 27.63
CA GLU A 226 26.67 -21.97 26.43
C GLU A 226 25.30 -21.69 25.80
N GLU A 227 24.25 -21.52 26.61
CA GLU A 227 22.91 -21.16 26.13
C GLU A 227 22.85 -19.75 25.54
N VAL A 228 23.52 -18.77 26.17
CA VAL A 228 23.63 -17.40 25.65
C VAL A 228 24.39 -17.37 24.31
N VAL A 229 25.46 -18.15 24.17
CA VAL A 229 26.18 -18.28 22.90
C VAL A 229 25.31 -18.93 21.82
N ALA A 230 24.52 -19.94 22.17
CA ALA A 230 23.58 -20.57 21.24
C ALA A 230 22.51 -19.59 20.72
N LEU A 231 22.04 -18.64 21.54
CA LEU A 231 21.13 -17.57 21.12
C LEU A 231 21.77 -16.59 20.12
N THR A 232 23.10 -16.44 20.15
CA THR A 232 23.85 -15.53 19.26
C THR A 232 24.30 -16.16 17.93
N ALA A 233 23.99 -17.44 17.70
CA ALA A 233 24.42 -18.14 16.49
C ALA A 233 23.88 -17.45 15.23
N PRO A 234 24.74 -17.18 14.21
CA PRO A 234 24.33 -16.46 13.02
C PRO A 234 23.29 -17.26 12.23
N VAL A 235 22.12 -16.67 12.03
CA VAL A 235 21.14 -17.17 11.07
C VAL A 235 21.67 -16.86 9.67
N ALA A 236 21.96 -17.89 8.89
CA ALA A 236 22.40 -17.72 7.51
C ALA A 236 21.32 -16.92 6.74
N PRO A 237 21.65 -15.77 6.13
CA PRO A 237 20.69 -15.05 5.31
C PRO A 237 20.28 -15.96 4.16
N ALA A 238 18.98 -16.08 3.92
CA ALA A 238 18.48 -16.77 2.74
C ALA A 238 19.13 -16.15 1.48
N PRO A 239 19.68 -16.95 0.55
CA PRO A 239 20.31 -16.41 -0.64
C PRO A 239 19.29 -15.59 -1.43
N VAL A 240 19.61 -14.31 -1.61
CA VAL A 240 18.81 -13.40 -2.43
C VAL A 240 19.10 -13.72 -3.88
N ALA A 241 18.25 -14.54 -4.51
CA ALA A 241 18.31 -14.76 -5.95
C ALA A 241 18.05 -13.43 -6.67
N GLU A 242 19.03 -12.97 -7.46
CA GLU A 242 18.85 -11.85 -8.38
C GLU A 242 17.67 -12.15 -9.31
N VAL A 243 16.64 -11.30 -9.28
CA VAL A 243 15.54 -11.42 -10.21
C VAL A 243 15.99 -10.77 -11.51
N PRO A 244 16.12 -11.52 -12.61
CA PRO A 244 16.41 -10.93 -13.90
C PRO A 244 15.30 -9.94 -14.27
N ALA A 245 15.66 -8.81 -14.87
CA ALA A 245 14.69 -7.81 -15.29
C ALA A 245 13.63 -8.46 -16.19
N PRO A 246 12.33 -8.39 -15.84
CA PRO A 246 11.29 -9.05 -16.63
C PRO A 246 11.20 -8.45 -18.03
N ASP A 247 11.39 -9.28 -19.05
CA ASP A 247 11.10 -8.91 -20.44
C ASP A 247 9.58 -8.97 -20.68
N HIS A 248 8.89 -7.93 -20.24
CA HIS A 248 7.43 -7.82 -20.32
C HIS A 248 6.83 -7.95 -21.72
N LEU A 249 7.63 -7.75 -22.76
CA LEU A 249 7.19 -7.96 -24.13
C LEU A 249 7.17 -9.43 -24.52
N ALA A 250 7.99 -10.29 -23.90
CA ALA A 250 8.04 -11.70 -24.24
C ALA A 250 6.71 -12.40 -23.91
N ALA A 251 6.16 -12.16 -22.73
CA ALA A 251 4.87 -12.70 -22.31
C ALA A 251 3.72 -12.19 -23.18
N VAL A 252 3.69 -10.88 -23.46
CA VAL A 252 2.66 -10.26 -24.31
C VAL A 252 2.72 -10.78 -25.74
N ARG A 253 3.92 -10.93 -26.32
CA ARG A 253 4.10 -11.47 -27.68
C ARG A 253 3.70 -12.94 -27.78
N ALA A 254 4.04 -13.74 -26.78
CA ALA A 254 3.61 -15.15 -26.73
C ALA A 254 2.07 -15.25 -26.66
N ALA A 255 1.43 -14.43 -25.84
CA ALA A 255 -0.04 -14.36 -25.77
C ALA A 255 -0.69 -13.84 -27.06
N ALA A 256 -0.02 -12.95 -27.80
CA ALA A 256 -0.51 -12.36 -29.03
C ALA A 256 -0.40 -13.28 -30.26
N GLN A 257 0.46 -14.31 -30.24
CA GLN A 257 0.69 -15.23 -31.36
C GLN A 257 -0.62 -15.77 -32.00
N PRO A 258 -1.54 -16.43 -31.27
CA PRO A 258 -2.76 -16.96 -31.87
C PRO A 258 -3.65 -15.84 -32.45
N TRP A 259 -3.70 -14.68 -31.78
CA TRP A 259 -4.52 -13.55 -32.22
C TRP A 259 -3.99 -12.89 -33.48
N THR A 260 -2.68 -12.77 -33.63
CA THR A 260 -2.07 -12.24 -34.87
C THR A 260 -2.31 -13.17 -36.07
N ALA A 261 -2.37 -14.49 -35.83
CA ALA A 261 -2.74 -15.46 -36.87
C ALA A 261 -4.22 -15.38 -37.24
N VAL A 262 -5.12 -15.21 -36.26
CA VAL A 262 -6.55 -15.00 -36.49
C VAL A 262 -6.79 -13.69 -37.25
N ALA A 263 -6.12 -12.60 -36.88
CA ALA A 263 -6.22 -11.32 -37.57
C ALA A 263 -5.73 -11.43 -39.03
N ALA A 264 -4.62 -12.14 -39.27
CA ALA A 264 -4.14 -12.44 -40.62
C ALA A 264 -5.21 -13.20 -41.42
N GLY A 265 -5.78 -14.28 -40.86
CA GLY A 265 -6.84 -15.05 -41.52
C GLY A 265 -8.09 -14.22 -41.83
N ALA A 266 -8.51 -13.35 -40.92
CA ALA A 266 -9.65 -12.45 -41.11
C ALA A 266 -9.40 -11.46 -42.26
N VAL A 267 -8.20 -10.87 -42.34
CA VAL A 267 -7.82 -9.98 -43.45
C VAL A 267 -7.80 -10.74 -44.78
N VAL A 268 -7.27 -11.97 -44.82
CA VAL A 268 -7.28 -12.82 -46.04
C VAL A 268 -8.71 -13.09 -46.51
N VAL A 269 -9.59 -13.50 -45.60
CA VAL A 269 -11.00 -13.80 -45.92
C VAL A 269 -11.75 -12.54 -46.35
N GLY A 270 -11.53 -11.42 -45.67
CA GLY A 270 -12.13 -10.12 -46.01
C GLY A 270 -11.74 -9.66 -47.41
N LEU A 271 -10.43 -9.61 -47.70
CA LEU A 271 -9.92 -9.23 -49.02
C LEU A 271 -10.48 -10.13 -50.12
N PHE A 272 -10.47 -11.45 -49.93
CA PHE A 272 -11.02 -12.38 -50.92
C PHE A 272 -12.53 -12.17 -51.13
N ALA A 273 -13.30 -11.98 -50.05
CA ALA A 273 -14.75 -11.79 -50.12
C ALA A 273 -15.15 -10.45 -50.77
N GLU A 274 -14.42 -9.37 -50.49
CA GLU A 274 -14.68 -8.06 -51.10
C GLU A 274 -14.26 -8.05 -52.57
N SER A 275 -13.08 -8.55 -52.91
CA SER A 275 -12.60 -8.54 -54.29
C SER A 275 -13.33 -9.54 -55.18
N SER A 276 -13.88 -10.64 -54.66
CA SER A 276 -14.76 -11.52 -55.45
C SER A 276 -16.12 -10.91 -55.80
N ARG A 277 -16.52 -9.83 -55.09
CA ARG A 277 -17.77 -9.09 -55.32
C ARG A 277 -17.56 -7.75 -56.03
N ALA A 278 -16.32 -7.28 -56.14
CA ALA A 278 -15.98 -6.01 -56.76
C ALA A 278 -16.16 -6.09 -58.29
N LEU A 279 -16.79 -5.07 -58.87
CA LEU A 279 -16.97 -4.97 -60.32
C LEU A 279 -15.68 -4.53 -61.06
N GLU A 280 -14.69 -3.99 -60.34
CA GLU A 280 -13.46 -3.40 -60.88
C GLU A 280 -12.20 -4.23 -60.54
N THR A 281 -12.28 -5.55 -60.64
CA THR A 281 -11.08 -6.41 -60.51
C THR A 281 -10.25 -6.42 -61.79
N THR A 282 -8.96 -6.08 -61.69
CA THR A 282 -8.02 -6.10 -62.82
C THR A 282 -7.43 -7.49 -63.07
N ALA A 283 -7.44 -8.35 -62.06
CA ALA A 283 -6.81 -9.67 -62.09
C ALA A 283 -7.81 -10.83 -62.31
N PRO A 284 -7.39 -11.96 -62.90
CA PRO A 284 -8.19 -13.17 -63.01
C PRO A 284 -8.60 -13.73 -61.63
N GLY A 285 -9.80 -14.30 -61.53
CA GLY A 285 -10.36 -14.81 -60.25
C GLY A 285 -9.48 -15.82 -59.50
N TRP A 286 -8.68 -16.62 -60.20
CA TRP A 286 -7.76 -17.58 -59.58
C TRP A 286 -6.59 -16.91 -58.83
N VAL A 287 -6.29 -15.64 -59.12
CA VAL A 287 -5.23 -14.85 -58.46
C VAL A 287 -5.72 -14.25 -57.13
N LEU A 288 -7.03 -14.10 -56.93
CA LEU A 288 -7.60 -13.40 -55.77
C LEU A 288 -7.22 -14.04 -54.44
N LEU A 289 -7.33 -15.37 -54.33
CA LEU A 289 -6.98 -16.09 -53.11
C LEU A 289 -5.48 -16.03 -52.79
N PRO A 290 -4.55 -16.38 -53.70
CA PRO A 290 -3.11 -16.30 -53.40
C PRO A 290 -2.65 -14.86 -53.14
N ALA A 291 -3.21 -13.86 -53.82
CA ALA A 291 -2.91 -12.45 -53.54
C ALA A 291 -3.40 -12.01 -52.16
N SER A 292 -4.60 -12.45 -51.75
CA SER A 292 -5.16 -12.15 -50.42
C SER A 292 -4.32 -12.80 -49.32
N VAL A 293 -3.87 -14.05 -49.52
CA VAL A 293 -2.94 -14.75 -48.63
C VAL A 293 -1.62 -14.00 -48.52
N LEU A 294 -1.04 -13.56 -49.64
CA LEU A 294 0.22 -12.80 -49.64
C LEU A 294 0.11 -11.47 -48.88
N ALA A 295 -1.03 -10.78 -48.99
CA ALA A 295 -1.31 -9.53 -48.28
C ALA A 295 -1.50 -9.74 -46.77
N GLY A 296 -2.21 -10.80 -46.35
CA GLY A 296 -2.51 -11.07 -44.94
C GLY A 296 -1.42 -11.83 -44.18
N ALA A 297 -0.66 -12.72 -44.82
CA ALA A 297 0.29 -13.62 -44.16
C ALA A 297 1.36 -12.93 -43.30
N PRO A 298 1.93 -11.76 -43.67
CA PRO A 298 2.91 -11.08 -42.83
C PRO A 298 2.37 -10.69 -41.44
N LEU A 299 1.07 -10.43 -41.30
CA LEU A 299 0.46 -10.13 -39.99
C LEU A 299 0.60 -11.28 -38.99
N ALA A 300 0.60 -12.54 -39.45
CA ALA A 300 0.78 -13.70 -38.59
C ALA A 300 2.19 -13.77 -37.95
N LEU A 301 3.14 -12.99 -38.48
CA LEU A 301 4.51 -12.87 -37.95
C LEU A 301 4.70 -11.61 -37.07
N ALA A 302 3.65 -10.80 -36.92
CA ALA A 302 3.72 -9.54 -36.18
C ALA A 302 4.07 -9.73 -34.69
N TRP A 303 3.79 -10.90 -34.11
CA TRP A 303 4.19 -11.22 -32.74
C TRP A 303 5.70 -11.35 -32.54
N ARG A 304 6.48 -11.69 -33.58
CA ARG A 304 7.95 -11.80 -33.49
C ARG A 304 8.66 -10.50 -33.82
N ARG A 305 8.26 -9.87 -34.93
CA ARG A 305 8.91 -8.67 -35.49
C ARG A 305 7.82 -7.70 -35.99
N PRO A 306 7.08 -7.03 -35.09
CA PRO A 306 5.87 -6.27 -35.43
C PRO A 306 6.09 -5.23 -36.52
N VAL A 307 7.14 -4.40 -36.41
CA VAL A 307 7.43 -3.35 -37.41
C VAL A 307 7.76 -3.94 -38.79
N ALA A 308 8.59 -4.98 -38.85
CA ALA A 308 8.98 -5.60 -40.12
C ALA A 308 7.80 -6.34 -40.79
N ALA A 309 7.01 -7.06 -39.98
CA ALA A 309 5.80 -7.73 -40.42
C ALA A 309 4.78 -6.74 -40.99
N ILE A 310 4.57 -5.61 -40.32
CA ILE A 310 3.62 -4.59 -40.73
C ILE A 310 4.12 -3.82 -41.96
N ALA A 311 5.42 -3.52 -42.05
CA ALA A 311 5.99 -2.94 -43.26
C ALA A 311 5.81 -3.87 -44.48
N LEU A 312 6.05 -5.17 -44.31
CA LEU A 312 5.84 -6.16 -45.36
C LEU A 312 4.36 -6.31 -45.72
N ALA A 313 3.47 -6.28 -44.72
CA ALA A 313 2.02 -6.33 -44.94
C ALA A 313 1.54 -5.11 -45.73
N TRP A 314 1.98 -3.90 -45.38
CA TRP A 314 1.65 -2.67 -46.12
C TRP A 314 2.16 -2.70 -47.55
N LEU A 315 3.37 -3.23 -47.78
CA LEU A 315 3.91 -3.41 -49.13
C LEU A 315 3.04 -4.37 -49.95
N ALA A 316 2.60 -5.48 -49.34
CA ALA A 316 1.75 -6.47 -50.00
C ALA A 316 0.33 -5.95 -50.26
N VAL A 317 -0.26 -5.20 -49.31
CA VAL A 317 -1.57 -4.53 -49.47
C VAL A 317 -1.51 -3.43 -50.53
N ALA A 318 -0.44 -2.64 -50.59
CA ALA A 318 -0.22 -1.67 -51.66
C ALA A 318 -0.13 -2.35 -53.03
N GLY A 319 0.63 -3.46 -53.12
CA GLY A 319 0.70 -4.28 -54.33
C GLY A 319 -0.66 -4.85 -54.74
N TYR A 320 -1.42 -5.37 -53.78
CA TYR A 320 -2.79 -5.84 -53.99
C TYR A 320 -3.68 -4.73 -54.56
N SER A 321 -3.67 -3.56 -53.93
CA SER A 321 -4.47 -2.40 -54.36
C SER A 321 -4.18 -1.94 -55.78
N ARG A 322 -2.93 -2.09 -56.24
CA ARG A 322 -2.50 -1.64 -57.59
C ARG A 322 -2.67 -2.70 -58.67
N LEU A 323 -2.52 -3.98 -58.33
CA LEU A 323 -2.43 -5.07 -59.30
C LEU A 323 -3.69 -5.96 -59.36
N VAL A 324 -4.51 -5.97 -58.29
CA VAL A 324 -5.63 -6.91 -58.14
C VAL A 324 -6.96 -6.17 -58.17
N ALA A 325 -7.20 -5.33 -57.17
CA ALA A 325 -8.42 -4.55 -57.04
C ALA A 325 -8.14 -3.29 -56.19
N PRO A 326 -8.61 -2.09 -56.58
CA PRO A 326 -8.41 -0.88 -55.79
C PRO A 326 -9.06 -1.03 -54.41
N LEU A 327 -8.29 -0.76 -53.36
CA LEU A 327 -8.71 -0.94 -51.96
C LEU A 327 -9.11 0.36 -51.25
N ASP A 328 -8.95 1.53 -51.89
CA ASP A 328 -9.29 2.83 -51.29
C ASP A 328 -10.78 2.85 -50.87
N GLY A 329 -11.03 3.09 -49.58
CA GLY A 329 -12.37 3.09 -48.99
C GLY A 329 -12.99 1.71 -48.75
N SER A 330 -12.27 0.60 -48.95
CA SER A 330 -12.78 -0.76 -48.67
C SER A 330 -12.74 -1.12 -47.16
N LEU A 331 -13.67 -1.97 -46.68
CA LEU A 331 -13.71 -2.31 -45.26
C LEU A 331 -12.52 -3.17 -44.85
N SER A 332 -12.01 -4.03 -45.73
CA SER A 332 -10.85 -4.88 -45.43
C SER A 332 -9.57 -4.06 -45.27
N GLU A 333 -9.40 -3.03 -46.09
CA GLU A 333 -8.28 -2.09 -46.01
C GLU A 333 -8.33 -1.30 -44.70
N THR A 334 -9.50 -0.76 -44.36
CA THR A 334 -9.68 0.01 -43.14
C THR A 334 -9.46 -0.88 -41.89
N ALA A 335 -9.99 -2.10 -41.89
CA ALA A 335 -9.76 -3.08 -40.82
C ALA A 335 -8.28 -3.46 -40.70
N PHE A 336 -7.58 -3.63 -41.83
CA PHE A 336 -6.14 -3.87 -41.87
C PHE A 336 -5.35 -2.70 -41.28
N ALA A 337 -5.64 -1.47 -41.69
CA ALA A 337 -4.98 -0.25 -41.22
C ALA A 337 -5.11 -0.09 -39.69
N PHE A 338 -6.31 -0.35 -39.15
CA PHE A 338 -6.56 -0.28 -37.71
C PHE A 338 -5.81 -1.37 -36.94
N GLY A 339 -5.87 -2.60 -37.44
CA GLY A 339 -5.16 -3.74 -36.87
C GLY A 339 -3.65 -3.52 -36.86
N ALA A 340 -3.08 -3.04 -37.96
CA ALA A 340 -1.65 -2.74 -38.08
C ALA A 340 -1.20 -1.65 -37.09
N ALA A 341 -1.91 -0.52 -37.02
CA ALA A 341 -1.59 0.56 -36.09
C ALA A 341 -1.69 0.11 -34.61
N PHE A 342 -2.71 -0.69 -34.27
CA PHE A 342 -2.87 -1.24 -32.93
C PHE A 342 -1.76 -2.25 -32.58
N VAL A 343 -1.50 -3.23 -33.45
CA VAL A 343 -0.54 -4.31 -33.20
C VAL A 343 0.89 -3.77 -33.08
N VAL A 344 1.28 -2.80 -33.90
CA VAL A 344 2.62 -2.23 -33.81
C VAL A 344 2.84 -1.49 -32.50
N ALA A 345 1.81 -0.81 -31.98
CA ALA A 345 1.88 -0.11 -30.71
C ALA A 345 1.85 -1.07 -29.52
N ALA A 346 1.04 -2.13 -29.59
CA ALA A 346 0.89 -3.10 -28.51
C ALA A 346 2.14 -3.97 -28.30
N LEU A 347 2.83 -4.36 -29.38
CA LEU A 347 3.88 -5.39 -29.35
C LEU A 347 5.33 -4.84 -29.48
N SER A 348 5.49 -3.53 -29.65
CA SER A 348 6.79 -2.87 -29.83
C SER A 348 7.18 -2.01 -28.63
N THR A 349 8.47 -1.75 -28.46
CA THR A 349 8.94 -0.70 -27.57
C THR A 349 8.64 0.69 -28.17
N ARG A 350 8.67 1.75 -27.35
CA ARG A 350 8.26 3.12 -27.72
C ARG A 350 8.83 3.61 -29.05
N ARG A 351 10.14 3.43 -29.30
CA ARG A 351 10.81 3.87 -30.54
C ARG A 351 10.28 3.13 -31.78
N PRO A 352 10.33 1.79 -31.85
CA PRO A 352 9.75 1.06 -32.98
C PRO A 352 8.24 1.21 -33.13
N ALA A 353 7.47 1.47 -32.06
CA ALA A 353 6.04 1.78 -32.17
C ALA A 353 5.78 3.07 -32.97
N ILE A 354 6.59 4.12 -32.75
CA ILE A 354 6.49 5.40 -33.50
C ILE A 354 6.88 5.17 -34.97
N VAL A 355 7.96 4.43 -35.22
CA VAL A 355 8.36 4.05 -36.58
C VAL A 355 7.25 3.26 -37.28
N GLY A 356 6.62 2.33 -36.56
CA GLY A 356 5.47 1.57 -37.04
C GLY A 356 4.28 2.42 -37.43
N LEU A 357 3.95 3.45 -36.65
CA LEU A 357 2.90 4.41 -36.99
C LEU A 357 3.22 5.16 -38.28
N ALA A 358 4.47 5.63 -38.44
CA ALA A 358 4.91 6.29 -39.66
C ALA A 358 4.83 5.36 -40.87
N VAL A 359 5.18 4.07 -40.71
CA VAL A 359 5.01 3.05 -41.76
C VAL A 359 3.55 2.85 -42.13
N CYS A 360 2.63 2.82 -41.16
CA CYS A 360 1.20 2.69 -41.44
C CYS A 360 0.66 3.91 -42.20
N TRP A 361 1.04 5.11 -41.79
CA TRP A 361 0.64 6.33 -42.47
C TRP A 361 1.21 6.40 -43.90
N LEU A 362 2.48 6.05 -44.08
CA LEU A 362 3.11 6.02 -45.40
C LEU A 362 2.49 4.96 -46.32
N GLY A 363 2.20 3.78 -45.78
CA GLY A 363 1.54 2.69 -46.50
C GLY A 363 0.14 3.07 -46.96
N GLN A 364 -0.62 3.77 -46.12
CA GLN A 364 -1.91 4.34 -46.47
C GLN A 364 -1.78 5.34 -47.62
N VAL A 365 -0.96 6.38 -47.45
CA VAL A 365 -0.92 7.54 -48.36
C VAL A 365 -0.26 7.19 -49.69
N LEU A 366 0.89 6.51 -49.67
CA LEU A 366 1.64 6.20 -50.89
C LEU A 366 1.23 4.87 -51.52
N GLY A 367 0.84 3.88 -50.70
CA GLY A 367 0.56 2.52 -51.16
C GLY A 367 -0.83 2.40 -51.78
N VAL A 368 -1.85 2.53 -50.93
CA VAL A 368 -3.26 2.42 -51.33
C VAL A 368 -3.76 3.72 -51.94
N GLY A 369 -3.34 4.86 -51.39
CA GLY A 369 -3.93 6.17 -51.68
C GLY A 369 -5.09 6.44 -50.71
N THR A 370 -5.37 7.71 -50.48
CA THR A 370 -6.54 8.13 -49.70
C THR A 370 -6.96 9.53 -50.13
N ALA A 371 -8.26 9.73 -50.27
CA ALA A 371 -8.84 11.05 -50.51
C ALA A 371 -8.70 11.98 -49.28
N ASP A 372 -8.57 11.44 -48.07
CA ASP A 372 -8.47 12.20 -46.81
C ASP A 372 -7.29 11.74 -45.94
N PRO A 373 -6.06 12.24 -46.21
CA PRO A 373 -4.87 11.89 -45.44
C PRO A 373 -4.93 12.29 -43.96
N LEU A 374 -5.69 13.33 -43.64
CA LEU A 374 -5.84 13.88 -42.29
C LEU A 374 -6.83 13.05 -41.47
N GLY A 375 -7.94 12.59 -42.05
CA GLY A 375 -8.84 11.62 -41.43
C GLY A 375 -8.12 10.29 -41.19
N ALA A 376 -7.39 9.80 -42.18
CA ALA A 376 -6.64 8.55 -42.07
C ALA A 376 -5.60 8.57 -40.94
N VAL A 377 -4.78 9.64 -40.84
CA VAL A 377 -3.80 9.75 -39.74
C VAL A 377 -4.48 9.83 -38.37
N THR A 378 -5.64 10.47 -38.30
CA THR A 378 -6.40 10.62 -37.06
C THR A 378 -6.88 9.26 -36.56
N VAL A 379 -7.46 8.43 -37.43
CA VAL A 379 -7.93 7.10 -37.03
C VAL A 379 -6.78 6.15 -36.72
N LEU A 380 -5.70 6.19 -37.51
CA LEU A 380 -4.47 5.44 -37.22
C LEU A 380 -3.90 5.82 -35.84
N LEU A 381 -3.88 7.10 -35.50
CA LEU A 381 -3.43 7.59 -34.20
C LEU A 381 -4.31 7.05 -33.06
N VAL A 382 -5.63 7.03 -33.23
CA VAL A 382 -6.56 6.49 -32.23
C VAL A 382 -6.30 4.99 -31.98
N CYS A 383 -6.18 4.19 -33.05
CA CYS A 383 -5.86 2.77 -32.95
C CYS A 383 -4.48 2.52 -32.32
N TRP A 384 -3.50 3.33 -32.69
CA TRP A 384 -2.14 3.28 -32.14
C TRP A 384 -2.11 3.63 -30.64
N LEU A 385 -2.85 4.65 -30.21
CA LEU A 385 -3.00 4.99 -28.80
C LEU A 385 -3.69 3.86 -28.01
N GLY A 386 -4.66 3.18 -28.62
CA GLY A 386 -5.29 1.97 -28.05
C GLY A 386 -4.28 0.85 -27.82
N GLY A 387 -3.42 0.58 -28.79
CA GLY A 387 -2.35 -0.42 -28.64
C GLY A 387 -1.30 -0.01 -27.60
N LEU A 388 -0.94 1.27 -27.54
CA LEU A 388 -0.03 1.81 -26.52
C LEU A 388 -0.62 1.69 -25.11
N ALA A 389 -1.94 1.88 -24.96
CA ALA A 389 -2.62 1.69 -23.69
C ALA A 389 -2.55 0.23 -23.22
N VAL A 390 -2.72 -0.75 -24.12
CA VAL A 390 -2.55 -2.17 -23.82
C VAL A 390 -1.11 -2.52 -23.45
N HIS A 391 -0.13 -1.94 -24.17
CA HIS A 391 1.29 -2.09 -23.87
C HIS A 391 1.61 -1.61 -22.44
N GLU A 392 1.21 -0.38 -22.09
CA GLU A 392 1.48 0.19 -20.77
C GLU A 392 0.69 -0.54 -19.66
N ALA A 393 -0.55 -0.97 -19.92
CA ALA A 393 -1.32 -1.78 -18.98
C ALA A 393 -0.61 -3.10 -18.66
N SER A 394 -0.09 -3.79 -19.67
CA SER A 394 0.64 -5.05 -19.50
C SER A 394 1.93 -4.83 -18.71
N ARG A 395 2.69 -3.78 -19.04
CA ARG A 395 3.89 -3.37 -18.31
C ARG A 395 3.61 -3.09 -16.83
N LEU A 396 2.52 -2.39 -16.51
CA LEU A 396 2.14 -2.08 -15.14
C LEU A 396 1.76 -3.32 -14.35
N VAL A 397 1.05 -4.28 -14.96
CA VAL A 397 0.69 -5.55 -14.31
C VAL A 397 1.96 -6.31 -13.92
N GLU A 398 2.93 -6.41 -14.81
CA GLU A 398 4.19 -7.09 -14.52
C GLU A 398 5.05 -6.38 -13.48
N GLN A 399 5.15 -5.05 -13.56
CA GLN A 399 5.83 -4.26 -12.54
C GLN A 399 5.18 -4.43 -11.17
N THR A 400 3.86 -4.52 -11.11
CA THR A 400 3.12 -4.75 -9.85
C THR A 400 3.43 -6.13 -9.29
N ARG A 401 3.46 -7.17 -10.14
CA ARG A 401 3.86 -8.52 -9.72
C ARG A 401 5.28 -8.57 -9.19
N ALA A 402 6.23 -7.99 -9.93
CA ALA A 402 7.64 -7.95 -9.50
C ALA A 402 7.83 -7.18 -8.18
N ASN A 403 7.13 -6.05 -8.01
CA ASN A 403 7.17 -5.29 -6.76
C ASN A 403 6.57 -6.07 -5.59
N ASN A 404 5.46 -6.77 -5.78
CA ASN A 404 4.86 -7.61 -4.73
C ASN A 404 5.81 -8.73 -4.31
N ASP A 405 6.50 -9.37 -5.25
CA ASP A 405 7.49 -10.41 -4.95
C ASP A 405 8.70 -9.85 -4.19
N LEU A 406 9.18 -8.66 -4.56
CA LEU A 406 10.27 -7.97 -3.84
C LEU A 406 9.84 -7.59 -2.42
N LEU A 407 8.62 -7.10 -2.25
CA LEU A 407 8.08 -6.71 -0.97
C LEU A 407 7.98 -7.93 -0.04
N ALA A 408 7.37 -9.04 -0.49
CA ALA A 408 7.27 -10.28 0.29
C ALA A 408 8.65 -10.80 0.77
N ARG A 409 9.70 -10.62 -0.04
CA ARG A 409 11.07 -10.98 0.36
C ARG A 409 11.67 -10.01 1.38
N GLN A 410 11.46 -8.71 1.19
CA GLN A 410 11.88 -7.70 2.16
C GLN A 410 11.24 -7.95 3.52
N GLU A 411 9.95 -8.31 3.53
CA GLU A 411 9.21 -8.69 4.74
C GLU A 411 9.84 -9.89 5.46
N ALA A 412 10.13 -10.97 4.73
CA ALA A 412 10.77 -12.16 5.29
C ALA A 412 12.16 -11.86 5.88
N THR A 413 12.93 -10.98 5.25
CA THR A 413 14.25 -10.57 5.78
C THR A 413 14.14 -9.63 6.98
N ALA A 414 13.16 -8.74 7.00
CA ALA A 414 12.95 -7.81 8.10
C ALA A 414 12.42 -8.51 9.36
N SER A 415 11.50 -9.46 9.22
CA SER A 415 11.02 -10.28 10.35
C SER A 415 12.14 -11.13 10.94
N ALA A 416 12.95 -11.77 10.10
CA ALA A 416 14.12 -12.53 10.56
C ALA A 416 15.13 -11.65 11.31
N ARG A 417 15.40 -10.43 10.84
CA ARG A 417 16.27 -9.47 11.52
C ARG A 417 15.73 -9.04 12.88
N ALA A 418 14.44 -8.71 12.97
CA ALA A 418 13.81 -8.31 14.23
C ALA A 418 13.91 -9.42 15.29
N VAL A 419 13.69 -10.68 14.89
CA VAL A 419 13.86 -11.85 15.77
C VAL A 419 15.32 -11.99 16.24
N VAL A 420 16.31 -11.81 15.35
CA VAL A 420 17.74 -11.87 15.72
C VAL A 420 18.13 -10.73 16.67
N GLU A 421 17.68 -9.50 16.41
CA GLU A 421 17.92 -8.36 17.30
C GLU A 421 17.35 -8.59 18.69
N GLU A 422 16.16 -9.19 18.76
CA GLU A 422 15.54 -9.58 20.03
C GLU A 422 16.34 -10.66 20.75
N ARG A 423 16.79 -11.72 20.06
CA ARG A 423 17.66 -12.75 20.65
C ARG A 423 18.92 -12.14 21.26
N LEU A 424 19.55 -11.19 20.56
CA LEU A 424 20.74 -10.48 21.06
C LEU A 424 20.43 -9.59 22.27
N ARG A 425 19.21 -9.05 22.36
CA ARG A 425 18.75 -8.27 23.52
C ARG A 425 18.51 -9.19 24.72
N LEU A 426 17.76 -10.27 24.54
CA LEU A 426 17.48 -11.27 25.56
C LEU A 426 18.77 -11.89 26.11
N ALA A 427 19.72 -12.23 25.23
CA ALA A 427 21.04 -12.72 25.62
C ALA A 427 21.77 -11.75 26.58
N ARG A 428 21.69 -10.44 26.34
CA ARG A 428 22.29 -9.41 27.21
C ARG A 428 21.54 -9.28 28.54
N GLU A 429 20.21 -9.19 28.49
CA GLU A 429 19.36 -9.10 29.68
C GLU A 429 19.57 -10.32 30.62
N LEU A 430 19.63 -11.53 30.06
CA LEU A 430 19.95 -12.76 30.81
C LEU A 430 21.38 -12.77 31.36
N HIS A 431 22.36 -12.33 30.58
CA HIS A 431 23.75 -12.26 31.03
C HIS A 431 23.91 -11.32 32.23
N ASP A 432 23.27 -10.15 32.18
CA ASP A 432 23.37 -9.14 33.24
C ASP A 432 22.64 -9.58 34.51
N ALA A 433 21.42 -10.12 34.38
CA ALA A 433 20.60 -10.54 35.53
C ALA A 433 21.19 -11.76 36.26
N ILE A 434 21.67 -12.76 35.51
CA ILE A 434 22.08 -14.06 36.04
C ILE A 434 23.58 -14.07 36.33
N GLY A 435 24.37 -13.53 35.40
CA GLY A 435 25.82 -13.52 35.48
C GLY A 435 26.31 -12.81 36.73
N HIS A 436 25.69 -11.68 37.10
CA HIS A 436 26.03 -10.98 38.33
C HIS A 436 25.75 -11.82 39.57
N SER A 437 24.53 -12.36 39.69
CA SER A 437 24.10 -13.15 40.85
C SER A 437 24.95 -14.40 41.05
N LEU A 438 25.20 -15.16 39.99
CA LEU A 438 26.03 -16.37 40.07
C LEU A 438 27.51 -16.07 40.35
N THR A 439 28.04 -14.96 39.82
CA THR A 439 29.41 -14.53 40.12
C THR A 439 29.57 -14.21 41.60
N VAL A 440 28.59 -13.50 42.18
CA VAL A 440 28.57 -13.22 43.63
C VAL A 440 28.49 -14.52 44.42
N VAL A 441 27.59 -15.44 44.09
CA VAL A 441 27.45 -16.74 44.77
C VAL A 441 28.77 -17.53 44.73
N ALA A 442 29.40 -17.66 43.56
CA ALA A 442 30.67 -18.39 43.40
C ALA A 442 31.81 -17.73 44.18
N LEU A 443 31.88 -16.39 44.20
CA LEU A 443 32.91 -15.65 44.94
C LEU A 443 32.74 -15.82 46.46
N GLN A 444 31.50 -15.69 46.96
CA GLN A 444 31.18 -15.86 48.39
C GLN A 444 31.43 -17.30 48.84
N ALA A 445 31.00 -18.31 48.06
CA ALA A 445 31.28 -19.72 48.36
C ALA A 445 32.79 -20.02 48.41
N GLY A 446 33.57 -19.49 47.46
CA GLY A 446 35.03 -19.64 47.48
C GLY A 446 35.72 -18.92 48.65
N ALA A 447 35.14 -17.82 49.15
CA ALA A 447 35.62 -17.15 50.36
C ALA A 447 35.27 -17.96 51.62
N ALA A 448 34.05 -18.49 51.72
CA ALA A 448 33.64 -19.37 52.81
C ALA A 448 34.50 -20.63 52.88
N ARG A 449 34.85 -21.26 51.74
CA ARG A 449 35.75 -22.43 51.69
C ARG A 449 37.12 -22.15 52.33
N ARG A 450 37.70 -20.98 52.08
CA ARG A 450 39.00 -20.59 52.66
C ARG A 450 38.92 -20.33 54.17
N LEU A 451 37.77 -19.88 54.65
CA LEU A 451 37.51 -19.60 56.05
C LEU A 451 37.09 -20.85 56.83
N ALA A 452 36.53 -21.87 56.17
CA ALA A 452 35.91 -23.03 56.81
C ALA A 452 36.80 -23.76 57.83
N ALA A 453 38.11 -23.83 57.59
CA ALA A 453 39.07 -24.47 58.51
C ALA A 453 39.53 -23.58 59.67
N ALA A 454 39.49 -22.24 59.50
CA ALA A 454 40.04 -21.28 60.46
C ALA A 454 38.96 -20.59 61.30
N ASP A 455 37.81 -20.30 60.71
CA ASP A 455 36.66 -19.62 61.32
C ASP A 455 35.34 -20.13 60.71
N PRO A 456 34.77 -21.21 61.28
CA PRO A 456 33.54 -21.83 60.79
C PRO A 456 32.31 -20.93 60.89
N GLU A 457 32.25 -20.07 61.91
CA GLU A 457 31.12 -19.14 62.12
C GLU A 457 31.09 -18.07 61.03
N ARG A 458 32.26 -17.48 60.72
CA ARG A 458 32.40 -16.51 59.63
C ARG A 458 32.14 -17.15 58.26
N ALA A 459 32.56 -18.39 58.05
CA ALA A 459 32.24 -19.14 56.83
C ALA A 459 30.71 -19.31 56.66
N CYS A 460 29.99 -19.61 57.74
CA CYS A 460 28.52 -19.68 57.71
C CYS A 460 27.85 -18.34 57.41
N GLU A 461 28.36 -17.21 57.93
CA GLU A 461 27.85 -15.87 57.59
C GLU A 461 28.02 -15.54 56.10
N VAL A 462 29.19 -15.86 55.55
CA VAL A 462 29.48 -15.67 54.13
C VAL A 462 28.57 -16.54 53.25
N MET A 463 28.32 -17.80 53.65
CA MET A 463 27.38 -18.70 52.96
C MET A 463 25.93 -18.20 53.00
N ARG A 464 25.47 -17.62 54.10
CA ARG A 464 24.14 -16.95 54.17
C ARG A 464 24.04 -15.79 53.19
N THR A 465 25.13 -15.06 52.97
CA THR A 465 25.20 -13.97 51.99
C THR A 465 25.14 -14.51 50.55
N ALA A 466 25.78 -15.66 50.29
CA ALA A 466 25.65 -16.39 49.02
C ALA A 466 24.20 -16.83 48.77
N ALA A 467 23.52 -17.39 49.77
CA ALA A 467 22.10 -17.78 49.67
C ALA A 467 21.18 -16.58 49.38
N ALA A 468 21.43 -15.43 50.02
CA ALA A 468 20.69 -14.20 49.75
C ALA A 468 20.90 -13.71 48.30
N ALA A 469 22.13 -13.76 47.78
CA ALA A 469 22.42 -13.41 46.39
C ALA A 469 21.74 -14.37 45.39
N ALA A 470 21.74 -15.67 45.67
CA ALA A 470 21.03 -16.66 44.85
C ALA A 470 19.50 -16.39 44.81
N ARG A 471 18.88 -16.10 45.97
CA ARG A 471 17.46 -15.73 46.05
C ARG A 471 17.13 -14.42 45.33
N ALA A 472 18.01 -13.42 45.42
CA ALA A 472 17.86 -12.17 44.67
C ALA A 472 17.89 -12.43 43.15
N GLY A 473 18.75 -13.36 42.69
CA GLY A 473 18.77 -13.82 41.30
C GLY A 473 17.52 -14.62 40.88
N VAL A 474 16.95 -15.44 41.76
CA VAL A 474 15.65 -16.09 41.51
C VAL A 474 14.55 -15.05 41.39
N ALA A 475 14.53 -14.06 42.29
CA ALA A 475 13.53 -13.01 42.27
C ALA A 475 13.61 -12.16 40.99
N SER A 476 14.81 -11.82 40.50
CA SER A 476 14.96 -11.08 39.24
C SER A 476 14.45 -11.89 38.03
N LEU A 477 14.70 -13.20 37.98
CA LEU A 477 14.21 -14.07 36.90
C LEU A 477 12.72 -14.38 36.99
N ALA A 478 12.19 -14.57 38.21
CA ALA A 478 10.76 -14.79 38.44
C ALA A 478 9.95 -13.53 38.10
N LEU A 479 10.54 -12.34 38.28
CA LEU A 479 9.95 -11.08 37.84
C LEU A 479 9.81 -10.99 36.32
N ASP A 480 10.62 -11.69 35.54
CA ASP A 480 10.58 -11.67 34.07
C ASP A 480 9.83 -12.86 33.45
N ALA A 481 9.67 -13.97 34.19
CA ALA A 481 9.21 -15.23 33.62
C ALA A 481 7.95 -15.85 34.30
N GLU A 482 7.57 -15.47 35.54
CA GLU A 482 6.29 -15.89 36.17
C GLU A 482 5.11 -14.95 35.82
N ALA A 483 5.02 -14.51 34.57
CA ALA A 483 3.86 -13.78 34.07
C ALA A 483 2.63 -14.71 34.01
N ALA A 484 1.55 -14.56 34.79
CA ALA A 484 1.16 -13.53 35.72
C ALA A 484 0.08 -14.15 36.64
N ASP A 485 0.38 -14.45 37.89
CA ASP A 485 -0.62 -14.99 38.82
C ASP A 485 -0.64 -14.14 40.09
N ALA A 486 -1.69 -13.32 40.21
CA ALA A 486 -1.90 -12.46 41.37
C ALA A 486 -2.23 -13.26 42.63
N ALA A 487 -2.88 -14.43 42.52
CA ALA A 487 -3.24 -15.28 43.65
C ALA A 487 -1.99 -15.91 44.27
N ALA A 488 -1.11 -16.49 43.44
CA ALA A 488 0.15 -17.06 43.92
C ALA A 488 1.03 -16.01 44.61
N LEU A 489 1.04 -14.77 44.10
CA LEU A 489 1.74 -13.65 44.72
C LEU A 489 1.16 -13.29 46.10
N VAL A 490 -0.16 -13.20 46.23
CA VAL A 490 -0.83 -12.91 47.50
C VAL A 490 -0.48 -13.94 48.57
N GLU A 491 -0.51 -15.24 48.25
CA GLU A 491 -0.18 -16.30 49.20
C GLU A 491 1.28 -16.23 49.66
N ARG A 492 2.22 -15.96 48.75
CA ARG A 492 3.63 -15.76 49.11
C ARG A 492 3.83 -14.59 50.07
N VAL A 493 3.11 -13.49 49.86
CA VAL A 493 3.20 -12.33 50.77
C VAL A 493 2.53 -12.65 52.11
N ARG A 494 1.41 -13.37 52.13
CA ARG A 494 0.77 -13.81 53.39
C ARG A 494 1.72 -14.66 54.24
N ALA A 495 2.55 -15.50 53.62
CA ALA A 495 3.59 -16.29 54.30
C ALA A 495 4.66 -15.44 55.01
N THR A 496 4.76 -14.13 54.71
CA THR A 496 5.66 -13.19 55.42
C THR A 496 5.07 -12.63 56.72
N GLY A 497 3.82 -12.99 57.05
CA GLY A 497 3.11 -12.55 58.27
C GLY A 497 2.18 -11.36 58.06
N LEU A 498 1.97 -10.90 56.82
CA LEU A 498 1.01 -9.84 56.49
C LEU A 498 -0.42 -10.39 56.40
N GLU A 499 -1.36 -9.81 57.16
CA GLU A 499 -2.79 -10.13 57.03
C GLU A 499 -3.33 -9.52 55.73
N ILE A 500 -3.70 -10.37 54.76
CA ILE A 500 -4.24 -9.96 53.46
C ILE A 500 -5.64 -10.55 53.24
N GLU A 501 -6.63 -9.68 53.03
CA GLU A 501 -7.93 -10.03 52.47
C GLU A 501 -7.87 -9.93 50.93
N ALA A 502 -8.19 -11.01 50.22
CA ALA A 502 -8.01 -11.07 48.77
C ALA A 502 -9.29 -11.53 48.06
N ASP A 503 -9.67 -10.79 47.03
CA ASP A 503 -10.84 -11.02 46.18
C ASP A 503 -10.38 -10.88 44.72
N LEU A 504 -10.09 -12.01 44.06
CA LEU A 504 -9.43 -12.06 42.76
C LEU A 504 -10.33 -12.76 41.73
N ASP A 505 -10.93 -11.99 40.82
CA ASP A 505 -11.70 -12.54 39.70
C ASP A 505 -10.79 -13.22 38.65
N GLU A 506 -11.18 -14.43 38.24
CA GLU A 506 -10.65 -15.14 37.08
C GLU A 506 -11.79 -15.61 36.16
N PRO A 507 -11.57 -15.73 34.82
CA PRO A 507 -10.30 -15.61 34.11
C PRO A 507 -10.00 -14.19 33.56
N LEU A 508 -8.69 -13.88 33.47
CA LEU A 508 -8.14 -12.66 32.87
C LEU A 508 -7.40 -12.97 31.55
N ASP A 509 -7.50 -12.06 30.57
CA ASP A 509 -6.69 -12.15 29.36
C ASP A 509 -5.19 -11.95 29.68
N PRO A 510 -4.25 -12.42 28.84
CA PRO A 510 -2.82 -12.38 29.15
C PRO A 510 -2.26 -10.98 29.47
N ALA A 511 -2.78 -9.94 28.80
CA ALA A 511 -2.33 -8.56 29.01
C ALA A 511 -2.87 -7.99 30.33
N GLN A 512 -4.16 -8.20 30.61
CA GLN A 512 -4.82 -7.87 31.88
C GLN A 512 -4.13 -8.56 33.05
N ARG A 513 -3.78 -9.84 32.88
CA ARG A 513 -3.14 -10.66 33.90
C ARG A 513 -1.78 -10.10 34.30
N LEU A 514 -0.95 -9.75 33.31
CA LEU A 514 0.38 -9.15 33.54
C LEU A 514 0.28 -7.82 34.29
N ILE A 515 -0.67 -6.96 33.92
CA ILE A 515 -0.84 -5.65 34.58
C ILE A 515 -1.41 -5.81 35.99
N ALA A 516 -2.40 -6.69 36.18
CA ALA A 516 -2.95 -7.01 37.50
C ALA A 516 -1.85 -7.51 38.44
N PHE A 517 -1.04 -8.47 38.00
CA PHE A 517 0.10 -8.97 38.76
C PHE A 517 1.06 -7.84 39.19
N ARG A 518 1.44 -6.94 38.27
CA ARG A 518 2.37 -5.83 38.58
C ARG A 518 1.78 -4.81 39.54
N VAL A 519 0.49 -4.47 39.40
CA VAL A 519 -0.20 -3.55 40.33
C VAL A 519 -0.26 -4.16 41.73
N VAL A 520 -0.62 -5.44 41.84
CA VAL A 520 -0.67 -6.17 43.11
C VAL A 520 0.72 -6.29 43.75
N GLN A 521 1.75 -6.58 42.95
CA GLN A 521 3.12 -6.71 43.39
C GLN A 521 3.68 -5.42 43.98
N GLU A 522 3.61 -4.32 43.25
CA GLU A 522 4.10 -3.05 43.76
C GLU A 522 3.27 -2.58 44.96
N GLY A 523 1.95 -2.79 44.91
CA GLY A 523 1.04 -2.46 46.00
C GLY A 523 1.44 -3.15 47.30
N LEU A 524 1.56 -4.48 47.30
CA LEU A 524 1.95 -5.25 48.48
C LEU A 524 3.40 -4.98 48.93
N THR A 525 4.31 -4.72 47.98
CA THR A 525 5.69 -4.32 48.31
C THR A 525 5.71 -2.97 49.04
N ASN A 526 4.87 -2.02 48.62
CA ASN A 526 4.72 -0.74 49.30
C ASN A 526 4.12 -0.91 50.71
N VAL A 527 3.15 -1.81 50.89
CA VAL A 527 2.62 -2.12 52.24
C VAL A 527 3.73 -2.65 53.15
N LEU A 528 4.48 -3.66 52.70
CA LEU A 528 5.57 -4.24 53.50
C LEU A 528 6.65 -3.22 53.89
N ARG A 529 6.93 -2.26 52.99
CA ARG A 529 8.00 -1.27 53.19
C ARG A 529 7.57 -0.05 54.00
N HIS A 530 6.37 0.44 53.74
CA HIS A 530 5.88 1.73 54.21
C HIS A 530 4.77 1.63 55.26
N ALA A 531 4.13 0.46 55.42
CA ALA A 531 3.07 0.24 56.38
C ALA A 531 3.24 -1.06 57.20
N PRO A 532 4.33 -1.20 57.97
CA PRO A 532 4.55 -2.38 58.80
C PRO A 532 3.43 -2.55 59.85
N GLY A 533 2.91 -3.77 59.96
CA GLY A 533 1.81 -4.14 60.87
C GLY A 533 0.41 -3.76 60.40
N ALA A 534 0.25 -3.14 59.22
CA ALA A 534 -1.05 -2.85 58.65
C ALA A 534 -1.71 -4.11 58.05
N ARG A 535 -3.04 -4.15 58.04
CA ARG A 535 -3.82 -5.10 57.24
C ARG A 535 -3.86 -4.63 55.79
N ALA A 536 -3.78 -5.55 54.85
CA ALA A 536 -3.90 -5.26 53.42
C ALA A 536 -5.16 -5.89 52.81
N SER A 537 -5.73 -5.24 51.80
CA SER A 537 -6.81 -5.76 50.98
C SER A 537 -6.43 -5.68 49.50
N VAL A 538 -6.63 -6.76 48.76
CA VAL A 538 -6.41 -6.83 47.32
C VAL A 538 -7.71 -7.23 46.64
N ALA A 539 -8.18 -6.41 45.69
CA ALA A 539 -9.35 -6.72 44.88
C ALA A 539 -9.00 -6.64 43.38
N VAL A 540 -9.33 -7.66 42.62
CA VAL A 540 -9.30 -7.66 41.15
C VAL A 540 -10.69 -8.06 40.70
N ARG A 541 -11.46 -7.13 40.12
CA ARG A 541 -12.88 -7.34 39.81
C ARG A 541 -13.24 -6.82 38.44
N ARG A 542 -14.16 -7.51 37.76
CA ARG A 542 -14.76 -6.99 36.53
C ARG A 542 -15.93 -6.06 36.85
N THR A 543 -15.89 -4.85 36.28
CA THR A 543 -16.94 -3.82 36.43
C THR A 543 -17.51 -3.44 35.06
N ALA A 544 -18.57 -2.62 35.04
CA ALA A 544 -19.14 -2.09 33.79
C ALA A 544 -18.14 -1.21 33.01
N GLU A 545 -17.14 -0.63 33.68
CA GLU A 545 -16.14 0.26 33.08
C GLU A 545 -14.87 -0.49 32.62
N GLY A 546 -14.71 -1.76 33.01
CA GLY A 546 -13.52 -2.56 32.70
C GLY A 546 -13.03 -3.43 33.87
N LEU A 547 -11.77 -3.86 33.82
CA LEU A 547 -11.13 -4.59 34.91
C LEU A 547 -10.56 -3.60 35.93
N GLU A 548 -11.06 -3.67 37.16
CA GLU A 548 -10.62 -2.87 38.28
C GLU A 548 -9.65 -3.67 39.17
N ILE A 549 -8.52 -3.07 39.53
CA ILE A 549 -7.52 -3.63 40.45
C ILE A 549 -7.29 -2.62 41.58
N VAL A 550 -7.52 -3.02 42.82
CA VAL A 550 -7.36 -2.20 44.03
C VAL A 550 -6.44 -2.90 45.01
N VAL A 551 -5.42 -2.19 45.49
CA VAL A 551 -4.59 -2.62 46.62
C VAL A 551 -4.67 -1.52 47.66
N ALA A 552 -5.12 -1.85 48.86
CA ALA A 552 -5.20 -0.91 49.98
C ALA A 552 -4.65 -1.50 51.27
N ASN A 553 -4.24 -0.64 52.19
CA ASN A 553 -3.85 -1.04 53.55
C ASN A 553 -4.46 -0.13 54.61
N SER A 554 -4.61 -0.64 55.83
CA SER A 554 -4.99 0.14 57.02
C SER A 554 -3.86 1.05 57.49
N ALA A 555 -4.12 1.91 58.48
CA ALA A 555 -3.09 2.72 59.11
C ALA A 555 -1.91 1.86 59.62
N PRO A 556 -0.66 2.32 59.44
CA PRO A 556 0.53 1.61 59.89
C PRO A 556 0.66 1.63 61.41
N VAL A 557 1.15 0.53 62.00
CA VAL A 557 1.32 0.39 63.46
C VAL A 557 2.68 0.94 63.92
N ALA A 558 3.63 1.11 62.99
CA ALA A 558 4.94 1.73 63.21
C ALA A 558 5.33 2.64 62.03
N PRO A 559 6.18 3.67 62.24
CA PRO A 559 6.65 4.51 61.16
C PRO A 559 7.48 3.71 60.15
N GLY A 560 7.08 3.79 58.87
CA GLY A 560 7.74 3.08 57.77
C GLY A 560 9.19 3.54 57.52
N SER A 561 9.94 2.73 56.77
CA SER A 561 11.36 2.95 56.50
C SER A 561 11.60 4.03 55.43
N GLY A 562 11.66 5.30 55.84
CA GLY A 562 12.19 6.44 55.08
C GLY A 562 11.46 6.83 53.77
N PRO A 563 11.86 7.96 53.13
CA PRO A 563 11.24 8.40 51.87
C PRO A 563 11.56 7.41 50.74
N GLY A 564 10.53 6.82 50.12
CA GLY A 564 10.67 5.98 48.93
C GLY A 564 11.12 6.79 47.71
N THR A 565 11.75 6.13 46.74
CA THR A 565 12.29 6.78 45.53
C THR A 565 11.21 7.31 44.56
N GLY A 566 9.92 7.06 44.81
CA GLY A 566 8.79 7.49 43.98
C GLY A 566 8.70 6.88 42.57
N ARG A 567 9.70 6.09 42.17
CA ARG A 567 9.84 5.54 40.81
C ARG A 567 8.89 4.38 40.52
N GLY A 568 8.49 3.63 41.55
CA GLY A 568 7.63 2.45 41.42
C GLY A 568 6.24 2.77 40.87
N LEU A 569 5.51 3.68 41.52
CA LEU A 569 4.18 4.12 41.08
C LEU A 569 4.21 4.88 39.74
N ALA A 570 5.29 5.63 39.47
CA ALA A 570 5.47 6.31 38.19
C ALA A 570 5.62 5.31 37.02
N GLY A 571 6.45 4.27 37.18
CA GLY A 571 6.62 3.21 36.19
C GLY A 571 5.38 2.32 36.03
N LEU A 572 4.54 2.23 37.06
CA LEU A 572 3.24 1.56 36.99
C LEU A 572 2.21 2.37 36.21
N ARG A 573 2.18 3.70 36.39
CA ARG A 573 1.32 4.60 35.63
C ARG A 573 1.61 4.54 34.13
N GLU A 574 2.88 4.51 33.75
CA GLU A 574 3.30 4.39 32.34
C GLU A 574 2.77 3.09 31.71
N ARG A 575 2.92 1.95 32.40
CA ARG A 575 2.46 0.64 31.91
C ARG A 575 0.94 0.54 31.81
N VAL A 576 0.21 1.04 32.81
CA VAL A 576 -1.27 1.07 32.79
C VAL A 576 -1.78 1.97 31.66
N THR A 577 -1.13 3.11 31.43
CA THR A 577 -1.47 4.03 30.33
C THR A 577 -1.18 3.41 28.96
N ALA A 578 -0.07 2.67 28.81
CA ALA A 578 0.26 1.96 27.58
C ALA A 578 -0.79 0.90 27.19
N ALA A 579 -1.53 0.37 28.17
CA ALA A 579 -2.66 -0.52 27.97
C ALA A 579 -4.02 0.21 27.88
N ALA A 580 -4.01 1.52 27.61
CA ALA A 580 -5.19 2.38 27.57
C ALA A 580 -6.01 2.42 28.88
N GLY A 581 -5.39 2.08 30.01
CA GLY A 581 -5.97 2.15 31.34
C GLY A 581 -5.65 3.44 32.10
N ARG A 582 -6.17 3.54 33.33
CA ARG A 582 -5.90 4.64 34.27
C ARG A 582 -5.43 4.12 35.63
N LEU A 583 -4.42 4.77 36.21
CA LEU A 583 -3.91 4.46 37.55
C LEU A 583 -4.05 5.68 38.46
N THR A 584 -4.55 5.47 39.67
CA THR A 584 -4.70 6.48 40.73
C THR A 584 -4.17 5.93 42.04
N TRP A 585 -3.69 6.79 42.93
CA TRP A 585 -3.29 6.41 44.28
C TRP A 585 -3.56 7.56 45.26
N ARG A 586 -3.92 7.24 46.50
CA ARG A 586 -4.30 8.23 47.53
C ARG A 586 -4.09 7.72 48.94
N ASN A 587 -3.90 8.64 49.88
CA ASN A 587 -4.11 8.36 51.30
C ASN A 587 -5.61 8.21 51.57
N ARG A 588 -5.98 7.23 52.39
CA ARG A 588 -7.34 6.98 52.82
C ARG A 588 -7.64 7.77 54.11
N GLU A 589 -8.92 8.02 54.36
CA GLU A 589 -9.40 8.77 55.54
C GLU A 589 -9.09 8.04 56.87
N ASP A 590 -8.96 6.71 56.81
CA ASP A 590 -8.57 5.84 57.91
C ASP A 590 -7.05 5.82 58.19
N GLY A 591 -6.27 6.68 57.52
CA GLY A 591 -4.82 6.73 57.63
C GLY A 591 -4.07 5.68 56.81
N GLY A 592 -4.80 4.91 55.99
CA GLY A 592 -4.27 3.94 55.06
C GLY A 592 -3.79 4.53 53.73
N PHE A 593 -3.36 3.65 52.82
CA PHE A 593 -2.99 4.02 51.45
C PHE A 593 -3.71 3.10 50.46
N GLU A 594 -4.07 3.64 49.29
CA GLU A 594 -4.78 2.91 48.23
C GLU A 594 -4.15 3.18 46.87
N VAL A 595 -3.96 2.13 46.09
CA VAL A 595 -3.61 2.16 44.67
C VAL A 595 -4.74 1.49 43.89
N ARG A 596 -5.26 2.18 42.87
CA ARG A 596 -6.37 1.73 42.03
C ARG A 596 -6.05 1.87 40.56
N ALA A 597 -6.12 0.77 39.82
CA ALA A 597 -5.97 0.71 38.36
C ALA A 597 -7.29 0.28 37.70
N LEU A 598 -7.61 0.88 36.54
CA LEU A 598 -8.74 0.52 35.70
C LEU A 598 -8.25 0.24 34.27
N LEU A 599 -8.53 -0.95 33.76
CA LEU A 599 -8.14 -1.41 32.42
C LEU A 599 -9.38 -1.64 31.54
N PRO A 600 -9.29 -1.47 30.21
CA PRO A 600 -10.38 -1.80 29.29
C PRO A 600 -10.83 -3.27 29.44
N ALA A 601 -12.11 -3.53 29.20
CA ALA A 601 -12.62 -4.90 29.14
C ALA A 601 -12.02 -5.63 27.91
N GLY A 602 -11.11 -6.57 28.14
CA GLY A 602 -10.60 -7.44 27.09
C GLY A 602 -11.67 -8.39 26.53
N PRO A 603 -11.46 -8.96 25.33
CA PRO A 603 -12.37 -9.94 24.75
C PRO A 603 -12.45 -11.19 25.64
N VAL A 604 -13.67 -11.59 26.01
CA VAL A 604 -13.92 -12.80 26.81
C VAL A 604 -13.58 -14.02 25.96
N VAL A 605 -12.51 -14.74 26.30
CA VAL A 605 -12.27 -16.08 25.75
C VAL A 605 -13.14 -17.06 26.55
N GLY A 606 -14.31 -17.40 26.00
CA GLY A 606 -15.12 -18.50 26.52
C GLY A 606 -14.40 -19.85 26.31
N PRO A 607 -14.74 -20.89 27.10
CA PRO A 607 -14.16 -22.23 26.90
C PRO A 607 -14.41 -22.69 25.46
N VAL A 608 -13.36 -23.21 24.83
CA VAL A 608 -13.35 -23.68 23.44
C VAL A 608 -14.42 -24.76 23.27
N GLY A 609 -15.58 -24.36 22.74
CA GLY A 609 -16.58 -25.28 22.23
C GLY A 609 -16.02 -25.99 21.00
N ALA A 610 -16.12 -27.32 21.00
CA ALA A 610 -15.74 -28.20 19.90
C ALA A 610 -16.26 -27.70 18.53
N PRO A 611 -15.54 -27.98 17.43
CA PRO A 611 -15.94 -27.52 16.11
C PRO A 611 -17.29 -28.14 15.72
N VAL A 612 -18.30 -27.28 15.54
CA VAL A 612 -19.56 -27.66 14.90
C VAL A 612 -19.26 -27.94 13.43
N ALA A 613 -19.21 -29.22 13.07
CA ALA A 613 -19.34 -29.66 11.68
C ALA A 613 -20.74 -29.27 11.18
N GLY A 614 -20.81 -28.37 10.19
CA GLY A 614 -22.08 -27.88 9.68
C GLY A 614 -22.00 -27.24 8.30
N ALA A 615 -22.25 -28.07 7.28
CA ALA A 615 -22.86 -27.76 5.98
C ALA A 615 -22.11 -26.82 4.99
N VAL A 616 -21.42 -27.47 4.07
CA VAL A 616 -21.15 -26.97 2.71
C VAL A 616 -22.49 -26.70 2.01
N ALA A 617 -22.77 -25.43 1.69
CA ALA A 617 -23.82 -25.06 0.77
C ALA A 617 -23.30 -25.20 -0.69
N GLY A 618 -24.01 -26.00 -1.48
CA GLY A 618 -23.75 -26.27 -2.89
C GLY A 618 -24.09 -25.11 -3.85
N PRO A 619 -23.92 -25.33 -5.17
CA PRO A 619 -23.73 -24.28 -6.16
C PRO A 619 -25.04 -23.60 -6.61
N VAL A 620 -24.93 -22.31 -6.91
CA VAL A 620 -26.00 -21.49 -7.50
C VAL A 620 -26.18 -21.88 -8.97
N VAL A 621 -27.35 -22.44 -9.29
CA VAL A 621 -27.85 -22.62 -10.66
C VAL A 621 -28.44 -21.29 -11.14
N VAL A 622 -27.90 -20.75 -12.22
CA VAL A 622 -28.50 -19.63 -12.97
C VAL A 622 -29.47 -20.23 -13.99
N SER A 623 -30.77 -20.03 -13.79
CA SER A 623 -31.80 -20.29 -14.79
C SER A 623 -31.93 -19.10 -15.73
N ALA A 624 -31.94 -19.39 -17.02
CA ALA A 624 -32.40 -18.49 -18.06
C ALA A 624 -33.92 -18.31 -18.00
N SER A 625 -34.37 -17.08 -18.21
CA SER A 625 -35.64 -16.70 -18.84
C SER A 625 -35.56 -15.23 -19.22
#